data_AF-A0A8H5ET89-F1
#
_entry.id   AF-A0A8H5ET89-F1
#
_cell.length_a   1.000
_cell.length_b   1.000
_cell.length_c   1.000
_cell.angle_alpha   90.00
_cell.angle_beta   90.00
_cell.angle_gamma   90.00
#
_symmetry.space_group_name_H-M   'P 1'
#
loop_
_entity.id
_entity.type
_entity.pdbx_description
1 polymer ?
#
loop_
_entity_poly.entity_id
_entity_poly.type
_entity_poly.pdbx_seq_one_letter_code
_entity_poly.pdbx_strand_id
1 'polypeptide(L)'
;MTSITRISSRIIGPKDDLCPGDIEETILSYLPLQDLQAMSLVSPGSPVVVGHLRGRVTRLLAALGLDPIQILDIMRETGAIISGSFALEIVNPGSCTPRDLNLYCGLGKGERVGALLGALQGIEPKQRCSADSTLPPSHVLNIDHPYRIDFTIRPRTHLLFHNTVLMNCVTGHEVICFYPQLTRDYVGLQNLRSVRSGTHDPEWVQRWDCLGYSVASNCGEQHQDHVYWSAQPSHGSCHHEYRNTSDALSARVAFTYDAPISDDSVPVLCWRLGFDLQGYNVTLQNSPAVFLFTADWSSERMKREAARDGAVIWNTYTAPLLADKLTIDPRLWKRCFP
;
A
#
# COMPACT_ATOMS: atom_id res chain seq x y z
N MET A 1 -2.56 -6.38 37.33
CA MET A 1 -1.13 -6.74 37.43
C MET A 1 -0.93 -8.02 36.64
N THR A 2 -0.63 -7.88 35.36
CA THR A 2 -0.60 -8.99 34.40
C THR A 2 0.80 -9.60 34.44
N SER A 3 0.85 -10.89 34.72
CA SER A 3 2.07 -11.68 34.92
C SER A 3 2.88 -11.74 33.62
N ILE A 4 4.10 -11.21 33.63
CA ILE A 4 5.08 -11.40 32.55
C ILE A 4 5.54 -12.87 32.63
N THR A 5 4.98 -13.71 31.77
CA THR A 5 5.42 -15.09 31.59
C THR A 5 6.86 -15.07 31.08
N ARG A 6 7.78 -15.56 31.90
CA ARG A 6 9.19 -15.82 31.56
C ARG A 6 9.29 -16.49 30.19
N ILE A 7 9.94 -15.82 29.24
CA ILE A 7 10.48 -16.46 28.03
C ILE A 7 11.49 -17.51 28.52
N SER A 8 11.10 -18.77 28.36
CA SER A 8 11.83 -19.95 28.81
C SER A 8 13.13 -20.10 28.01
N SER A 9 14.21 -20.32 28.76
CA SER A 9 15.61 -20.48 28.35
C SER A 9 15.88 -21.75 27.54
N ARG A 10 15.31 -21.86 26.34
CA ARG A 10 15.51 -23.01 25.42
C ARG A 10 16.50 -22.77 24.27
N ILE A 11 17.37 -21.79 24.39
CA ILE A 11 18.54 -21.63 23.50
C ILE A 11 19.80 -21.94 24.32
N ILE A 12 20.01 -23.21 24.63
CA ILE A 12 21.35 -23.73 24.99
C ILE A 12 21.65 -24.81 23.94
N GLY A 13 21.94 -24.33 22.73
CA GLY A 13 22.70 -25.12 21.75
C GLY A 13 24.16 -25.23 22.20
N PRO A 14 25.01 -25.98 21.46
CA PRO A 14 26.44 -26.06 21.74
C PRO A 14 27.04 -24.65 21.93
N LYS A 15 28.00 -24.53 22.85
CA LYS A 15 28.80 -23.31 23.11
C LYS A 15 29.71 -23.03 21.90
N ASP A 16 29.12 -22.82 20.75
CA ASP A 16 29.82 -22.22 19.63
C ASP A 16 29.77 -20.71 19.89
N ASP A 17 30.94 -20.12 20.12
CA ASP A 17 31.12 -18.70 20.39
C ASP A 17 30.57 -17.90 19.19
N LEU A 18 29.29 -17.51 19.25
CA LEU A 18 28.71 -16.58 18.28
C LEU A 18 29.56 -15.31 18.31
N CYS A 19 30.12 -14.94 17.17
CA CYS A 19 30.84 -13.68 17.11
C CYS A 19 29.84 -12.55 17.35
N PRO A 20 30.24 -11.41 17.95
CA PRO A 20 29.32 -10.29 18.17
C PRO A 20 28.55 -9.86 16.92
N GLY A 21 29.13 -10.04 15.73
CA GLY A 21 28.46 -9.79 14.45
C GLY A 21 27.28 -10.72 14.17
N ASP A 22 27.36 -12.00 14.54
CA ASP A 22 26.27 -12.96 14.34
C ASP A 22 25.06 -12.63 15.21
N ILE A 23 25.31 -12.15 16.44
CA ILE A 23 24.26 -11.71 17.36
C ILE A 23 23.58 -10.46 16.81
N GLU A 24 24.35 -9.50 16.29
CA GLU A 24 23.83 -8.29 15.67
C GLU A 24 22.95 -8.63 14.46
N GLU A 25 23.43 -9.44 13.52
CA GLU A 25 22.64 -9.86 12.35
C GLU A 25 21.36 -10.61 12.77
N THR A 26 21.46 -11.46 13.80
CA THR A 26 20.32 -12.19 14.35
C THR A 26 19.28 -11.23 14.92
N ILE A 27 19.67 -10.29 15.79
CA ILE A 27 18.75 -9.30 16.36
C ILE A 27 18.11 -8.50 15.25
N LEU A 28 18.91 -7.96 14.34
CA LEU A 28 18.43 -7.20 13.20
C LEU A 28 17.45 -8.04 12.38
N SER A 29 17.61 -9.35 12.25
CA SER A 29 16.71 -10.20 11.44
C SER A 29 15.27 -10.23 11.95
N TYR A 30 15.03 -9.93 13.23
CA TYR A 30 13.70 -9.89 13.85
C TYR A 30 13.08 -8.49 13.89
N LEU A 31 13.84 -7.42 13.63
CA LEU A 31 13.32 -6.06 13.78
C LEU A 31 12.38 -5.67 12.62
N PRO A 32 11.21 -5.07 12.89
CA PRO A 32 10.39 -4.48 11.84
C PRO A 32 11.10 -3.27 11.21
N LEU A 33 10.66 -2.88 10.00
CA LEU A 33 11.26 -1.79 9.23
C LEU A 33 11.26 -0.46 10.00
N GLN A 34 10.22 -0.20 10.81
CA GLN A 34 10.12 1.00 11.63
C GLN A 34 11.28 1.12 12.63
N ASP A 35 11.68 0.00 13.25
CA ASP A 35 12.77 -0.01 14.20
C ASP A 35 14.12 0.13 13.49
N LEU A 36 14.28 -0.52 12.32
CA LEU A 36 15.45 -0.32 11.46
C LEU A 36 15.59 1.13 10.98
N GLN A 37 14.48 1.80 10.68
CA GLN A 37 14.46 3.22 10.34
C GLN A 37 14.85 4.08 11.54
N ALA A 38 14.34 3.80 12.73
CA ALA A 38 14.75 4.52 13.94
C ALA A 38 16.27 4.38 14.18
N MET A 39 16.84 3.18 13.99
CA MET A 39 18.28 2.96 14.05
C MET A 39 19.05 3.73 12.96
N SER A 40 18.53 3.76 11.72
CA SER A 40 19.17 4.48 10.63
C SER A 40 19.15 6.00 10.83
N LEU A 41 18.19 6.54 11.59
CA LEU A 41 18.19 7.97 11.95
C LEU A 41 19.25 8.34 12.99
N VAL A 42 19.57 7.43 13.92
CA VAL A 42 20.63 7.63 14.92
C VAL A 42 22.02 7.54 14.28
N SER A 43 22.16 6.69 13.27
CA SER A 43 23.38 6.56 12.47
C SER A 43 23.04 6.57 10.97
N PRO A 44 22.83 7.76 10.37
CA PRO A 44 22.49 7.91 8.96
C PRO A 44 23.45 7.13 8.06
N GLY A 45 22.88 6.26 7.23
CA GLY A 45 23.67 5.42 6.32
C GLY A 45 24.43 4.28 7.01
N SER A 46 24.02 3.87 8.21
CA SER A 46 24.60 2.70 8.91
C SER A 46 24.74 1.52 7.93
N PRO A 47 25.99 1.15 7.56
CA PRO A 47 26.23 0.06 6.61
C PRO A 47 25.63 -1.27 7.08
N VAL A 48 25.49 -1.41 8.39
CA VAL A 48 24.87 -2.58 9.03
C VAL A 48 23.38 -2.64 8.68
N VAL A 49 22.61 -1.57 8.89
CA VAL A 49 21.17 -1.55 8.59
C VAL A 49 20.93 -1.71 7.08
N VAL A 50 21.70 -1.00 6.26
CA VAL A 50 21.63 -1.05 4.79
C VAL A 50 21.97 -2.47 4.29
N GLY A 51 23.08 -3.03 4.77
CA GLY A 51 23.53 -4.38 4.43
C GLY A 51 22.53 -5.45 4.85
N HIS A 52 21.96 -5.31 6.06
CA HIS A 52 20.96 -6.23 6.58
C HIS A 52 19.67 -6.22 5.76
N LEU A 53 19.13 -5.03 5.49
CA LEU A 53 17.90 -4.91 4.71
C LEU A 53 18.10 -5.41 3.27
N ARG A 54 19.25 -5.12 2.66
CA ARG A 54 19.66 -5.72 1.38
C ARG A 54 19.66 -7.24 1.49
N GLY A 55 20.27 -7.78 2.54
CA GLY A 55 20.32 -9.22 2.84
C GLY A 55 18.94 -9.87 2.88
N ARG A 56 17.95 -9.22 3.50
CA ARG A 56 16.55 -9.70 3.50
C ARG A 56 15.96 -9.81 2.11
N VAL A 57 16.06 -8.73 1.33
CA VAL A 57 15.54 -8.67 -0.05
C VAL A 57 16.22 -9.76 -0.90
N THR A 58 17.54 -9.85 -0.85
CA THR A 58 18.29 -10.81 -1.68
C THR A 58 18.04 -12.25 -1.28
N ARG A 59 17.93 -12.55 0.02
CA ARG A 59 17.66 -13.89 0.53
C ARG A 59 16.27 -14.38 0.10
N LEU A 60 15.25 -13.53 0.17
CA LEU A 60 13.90 -13.90 -0.27
C LEU A 60 13.80 -14.06 -1.79
N LEU A 61 14.45 -13.19 -2.58
CA LEU A 61 14.51 -13.37 -4.04
C LEU A 61 15.21 -14.68 -4.42
N ALA A 62 16.35 -14.97 -3.78
CA ALA A 62 17.10 -16.20 -4.00
C ALA A 62 16.31 -17.45 -3.56
N ALA A 63 15.53 -17.37 -2.48
CA ALA A 63 14.65 -18.46 -2.05
C ALA A 63 13.57 -18.79 -3.09
N LEU A 64 13.17 -17.81 -3.90
CA LEU A 64 12.29 -17.99 -5.05
C LEU A 64 13.03 -18.44 -6.32
N GLY A 65 14.33 -18.79 -6.26
CA GLY A 65 15.12 -19.18 -7.43
C GLY A 65 15.46 -18.01 -8.38
N LEU A 66 15.27 -16.76 -7.93
CA LEU A 66 15.56 -15.58 -8.74
C LEU A 66 16.95 -15.04 -8.42
N ASP A 67 17.66 -14.55 -9.44
CA ASP A 67 18.90 -13.79 -9.23
C ASP A 67 18.56 -12.41 -8.66
N PRO A 68 18.91 -12.12 -7.40
CA PRO A 68 18.50 -10.87 -6.77
C PRO A 68 19.08 -9.63 -7.46
N ILE A 69 20.30 -9.72 -8.00
CA ILE A 69 20.96 -8.58 -8.65
C ILE A 69 20.19 -8.24 -9.93
N GLN A 70 19.93 -9.25 -10.76
CA GLN A 70 19.24 -9.05 -12.03
C GLN A 70 17.80 -8.58 -11.84
N ILE A 71 17.07 -9.09 -10.84
CA ILE A 71 15.72 -8.60 -10.51
C ILE A 71 15.74 -7.15 -10.05
N LEU A 72 16.67 -6.78 -9.16
CA LEU A 72 16.79 -5.40 -8.69
C LEU A 72 17.17 -4.44 -9.84
N ASP A 73 18.03 -4.86 -10.76
CA ASP A 73 18.38 -4.06 -11.95
C ASP A 73 17.17 -3.87 -12.88
N ILE A 74 16.35 -4.91 -13.11
CA ILE A 74 15.09 -4.77 -13.84
C ILE A 74 14.18 -3.75 -13.15
N MET A 75 14.05 -3.82 -11.82
CA MET A 75 13.23 -2.89 -11.05
C MET A 75 13.73 -1.44 -11.17
N ARG A 76 15.05 -1.23 -11.15
CA ARG A 76 15.67 0.10 -11.37
C ARG A 76 15.43 0.62 -12.79
N GLU A 77 15.61 -0.22 -13.81
CA GLU A 77 15.43 0.17 -15.22
C GLU A 77 13.97 0.53 -15.52
N THR A 78 13.03 -0.21 -14.92
CA THR A 78 11.61 -0.14 -15.32
C THR A 78 10.73 0.64 -14.35
N GLY A 79 11.25 0.97 -13.16
CA GLY A 79 10.45 1.50 -12.05
C GLY A 79 9.44 0.48 -11.49
N ALA A 80 9.69 -0.81 -11.72
CA ALA A 80 8.86 -1.86 -11.16
C ALA A 80 9.09 -1.98 -9.65
N ILE A 81 8.03 -2.34 -8.92
CA ILE A 81 8.07 -2.57 -7.47
C ILE A 81 7.56 -3.97 -7.15
N ILE A 82 8.05 -4.53 -6.06
CA ILE A 82 7.47 -5.73 -5.43
C ILE A 82 6.52 -5.28 -4.32
N SER A 83 5.36 -5.92 -4.19
CA SER A 83 4.40 -5.67 -3.10
C SER A 83 3.87 -6.99 -2.55
N GLY A 84 2.86 -6.93 -1.68
CA GLY A 84 2.15 -8.12 -1.22
C GLY A 84 2.83 -8.82 -0.05
N SER A 85 2.64 -10.14 0.04
CA SER A 85 3.23 -11.02 1.06
C SER A 85 4.75 -10.93 1.11
N PHE A 86 5.40 -10.82 -0.06
CA PHE A 86 6.86 -10.70 -0.16
C PHE A 86 7.39 -9.43 0.50
N ALA A 87 6.78 -8.28 0.19
CA ALA A 87 7.16 -7.03 0.81
C ALA A 87 6.81 -7.01 2.31
N LEU A 88 5.68 -7.64 2.69
CA LEU A 88 5.28 -7.77 4.10
C LEU A 88 6.34 -8.49 4.94
N GLU A 89 6.88 -9.61 4.44
CA GLU A 89 7.91 -10.37 5.14
C GLU A 89 9.23 -9.60 5.29
N ILE A 90 9.53 -8.68 4.36
CA ILE A 90 10.72 -7.82 4.48
C ILE A 90 10.50 -6.75 5.55
N VAL A 91 9.31 -6.15 5.59
CA VAL A 91 9.02 -5.05 6.53
C VAL A 91 8.71 -5.53 7.94
N ASN A 92 8.14 -6.72 8.09
CA ASN A 92 7.79 -7.32 9.37
C ASN A 92 8.16 -8.83 9.34
N PRO A 93 9.43 -9.17 9.61
CA PRO A 93 9.92 -10.54 9.50
C PRO A 93 9.16 -11.54 10.36
N GLY A 94 8.91 -12.73 9.82
CA GLY A 94 8.15 -13.78 10.49
C GLY A 94 6.64 -13.54 10.49
N SER A 95 6.14 -12.50 9.82
CA SER A 95 4.70 -12.21 9.75
C SER A 95 3.99 -13.04 8.69
N CYS A 96 4.69 -13.50 7.65
CA CYS A 96 4.15 -14.48 6.71
C CYS A 96 5.24 -15.23 5.95
N THR A 97 4.90 -16.37 5.35
CA THR A 97 5.78 -17.02 4.38
C THR A 97 5.33 -16.66 2.97
N PRO A 98 6.09 -15.85 2.20
CA PRO A 98 5.71 -15.51 0.84
C PRO A 98 5.74 -16.77 -0.03
N ARG A 99 4.69 -16.98 -0.80
CA ARG A 99 4.57 -18.10 -1.75
C ARG A 99 4.53 -17.64 -3.21
N ASP A 100 4.40 -16.33 -3.38
CA ASP A 100 4.20 -15.65 -4.62
C ASP A 100 4.99 -14.35 -4.64
N LEU A 101 5.36 -13.92 -5.84
CA LEU A 101 5.98 -12.61 -6.07
C LEU A 101 5.02 -11.76 -6.89
N ASN A 102 4.57 -10.64 -6.31
CA ASN A 102 3.70 -9.69 -6.98
C ASN A 102 4.51 -8.48 -7.42
N LEU A 103 4.73 -8.36 -8.73
CA LEU A 103 5.45 -7.25 -9.35
C LEU A 103 4.47 -6.29 -10.02
N TYR A 104 4.70 -4.99 -9.82
CA TYR A 104 3.86 -3.93 -10.38
C TYR A 104 4.73 -2.94 -11.14
N CYS A 105 4.28 -2.50 -12.31
CA CYS A 105 4.96 -1.47 -13.09
C CYS A 105 3.95 -0.50 -13.74
N GLY A 106 4.44 0.64 -14.19
CA GLY A 106 3.65 1.59 -14.97
C GLY A 106 3.29 1.08 -16.36
N LEU A 107 2.33 1.75 -17.01
CA LEU A 107 1.89 1.44 -18.37
C LEU A 107 3.07 1.48 -19.36
N GLY A 108 3.06 0.58 -20.34
CA GLY A 108 4.10 0.52 -21.38
C GLY A 108 5.45 -0.06 -20.91
N LYS A 109 5.64 -0.29 -19.60
CA LYS A 109 6.82 -1.00 -19.07
C LYS A 109 6.60 -2.51 -18.94
N GLY A 110 5.34 -2.94 -19.03
CA GLY A 110 4.94 -4.31 -18.81
C GLY A 110 5.63 -5.33 -19.71
N GLU A 111 5.60 -5.10 -21.02
CA GLU A 111 6.26 -5.97 -22.00
C GLU A 111 7.76 -6.04 -21.77
N ARG A 112 8.39 -4.91 -21.43
CA ARG A 112 9.83 -4.84 -21.14
C ARG A 112 10.19 -5.67 -19.90
N VAL A 113 9.46 -5.51 -18.80
CA VAL A 113 9.68 -6.32 -17.58
C VAL A 113 9.45 -7.80 -17.88
N GLY A 114 8.35 -8.14 -18.55
CA GLY A 114 8.05 -9.52 -18.94
C GLY A 114 9.14 -10.14 -19.82
N ALA A 115 9.65 -9.41 -20.81
CA ALA A 115 10.74 -9.88 -21.67
C ALA A 115 12.05 -10.07 -20.90
N LEU A 116 12.42 -9.14 -20.02
CA LEU A 116 13.61 -9.25 -19.19
C LEU A 116 13.52 -10.46 -18.26
N LEU A 117 12.42 -10.62 -17.52
CA LEU A 117 12.20 -11.77 -16.63
C LEU A 117 12.13 -13.09 -17.39
N GLY A 118 11.49 -13.11 -18.56
CA GLY A 118 11.41 -14.30 -19.40
C GLY A 118 12.78 -14.74 -19.89
N ALA A 119 13.65 -13.78 -20.24
CA ALA A 119 15.05 -14.07 -20.58
C ALA A 119 15.84 -14.60 -19.38
N LEU A 120 15.60 -14.09 -18.16
CA LEU A 120 16.26 -14.57 -16.94
C LEU A 120 15.89 -16.01 -16.59
N GLN A 121 14.63 -16.38 -16.77
CA GLN A 121 14.09 -17.66 -16.34
C GLN A 121 14.05 -18.71 -17.46
N GLY A 122 14.26 -18.30 -18.71
CA GLY A 122 14.03 -19.14 -19.87
C GLY A 122 12.55 -19.51 -20.05
N ILE A 123 11.63 -18.67 -19.56
CA ILE A 123 10.18 -18.92 -19.57
C ILE A 123 9.48 -17.80 -20.32
N GLU A 124 8.68 -18.13 -21.32
CA GLU A 124 7.83 -17.14 -21.99
C GLU A 124 6.68 -16.67 -21.06
N PRO A 125 6.51 -15.36 -20.84
CA PRO A 125 5.40 -14.83 -20.07
C PRO A 125 4.07 -15.20 -20.71
N LYS A 126 3.18 -15.82 -19.94
CA LYS A 126 1.82 -16.13 -20.41
C LYS A 126 0.89 -15.00 -20.01
N GLN A 127 0.21 -14.40 -21.00
CA GLN A 127 -0.83 -13.43 -20.71
C GLN A 127 -2.04 -14.12 -20.10
N ARG A 128 -2.41 -13.70 -18.89
CA ARG A 128 -3.64 -14.10 -18.23
C ARG A 128 -4.61 -12.93 -18.29
N CYS A 129 -5.70 -13.10 -19.03
CA CYS A 129 -6.82 -12.18 -18.94
C CYS A 129 -7.49 -12.39 -17.57
N SER A 130 -7.43 -11.39 -16.69
CA SER A 130 -8.31 -11.37 -15.52
C SER A 130 -9.73 -11.18 -16.02
N ALA A 131 -10.62 -12.14 -15.72
CA ALA A 131 -12.04 -12.04 -16.05
C ALA A 131 -12.78 -11.02 -15.16
N ASP A 132 -12.11 -10.46 -14.17
CA ASP A 132 -12.71 -9.53 -13.21
C ASP A 132 -12.79 -8.11 -13.78
N SER A 133 -13.99 -7.71 -14.18
CA SER A 133 -14.33 -6.57 -15.04
C SER A 133 -14.38 -5.21 -14.33
N THR A 134 -14.10 -5.16 -13.03
CA THR A 134 -14.32 -3.97 -12.21
C THR A 134 -13.12 -3.02 -12.13
N LEU A 135 -11.94 -3.47 -12.57
CA LEU A 135 -10.72 -2.66 -12.62
C LEU A 135 -10.34 -2.38 -14.09
N PRO A 136 -9.74 -1.22 -14.41
CA PRO A 136 -9.21 -0.98 -15.74
C PRO A 136 -8.30 -2.14 -16.14
N PRO A 137 -8.33 -2.59 -17.41
CA PRO A 137 -7.70 -3.84 -17.84
C PRO A 137 -6.26 -3.90 -17.35
N SER A 138 -6.04 -4.69 -16.31
CA SER A 138 -4.71 -5.01 -15.83
C SER A 138 -4.24 -6.22 -16.61
N HIS A 139 -3.13 -6.06 -17.33
CA HIS A 139 -2.51 -7.20 -17.98
C HIS A 139 -1.74 -7.95 -16.89
N VAL A 140 -2.24 -9.12 -16.52
CA VAL A 140 -1.53 -10.02 -15.62
C VAL A 140 -0.69 -10.94 -16.50
N LEU A 141 0.63 -10.88 -16.39
CA LEU A 141 1.52 -11.88 -16.98
C LEU A 141 1.91 -12.85 -15.87
N ASN A 142 1.79 -14.13 -16.15
CA ASN A 142 2.24 -15.17 -15.23
C ASN A 142 3.46 -15.86 -15.82
N ILE A 143 4.48 -16.00 -14.99
CA ILE A 143 5.63 -16.85 -15.27
C ILE A 143 5.40 -18.14 -14.49
N ASP A 144 5.31 -19.26 -15.22
CA ASP A 144 5.04 -20.60 -14.69
C ASP A 144 6.31 -21.16 -14.03
N HIS A 145 6.71 -20.52 -12.94
CA HIS A 145 7.87 -20.85 -12.12
C HIS A 145 7.40 -21.72 -10.92
N PRO A 146 8.25 -22.59 -10.33
CA PRO A 146 7.91 -23.36 -9.13
C PRO A 146 7.30 -22.53 -7.99
N TYR A 147 7.63 -21.24 -7.98
CA TYR A 147 6.93 -20.22 -7.21
C TYR A 147 6.12 -19.34 -8.15
N ARG A 148 4.85 -19.08 -7.81
CA ARG A 148 3.97 -18.26 -8.64
C ARG A 148 4.48 -16.82 -8.70
N ILE A 149 4.94 -16.36 -9.86
CA ILE A 149 5.30 -14.96 -10.08
C ILE A 149 4.18 -14.32 -10.88
N ASP A 150 3.39 -13.49 -10.20
CA ASP A 150 2.30 -12.73 -10.79
C ASP A 150 2.80 -11.32 -11.10
N PHE A 151 2.74 -10.96 -12.37
CA PHE A 151 3.12 -9.64 -12.84
C PHE A 151 1.89 -8.84 -13.21
N THR A 152 1.60 -7.78 -12.48
CA THR A 152 0.42 -6.95 -12.71
C THR A 152 0.83 -5.63 -13.35
N ILE A 153 0.53 -5.47 -14.65
CA ILE A 153 0.72 -4.22 -15.37
C ILE A 153 -0.49 -3.33 -15.11
N ARG A 154 -0.27 -2.14 -14.54
CA ARG A 154 -1.35 -1.17 -14.28
C ARG A 154 -1.09 0.13 -15.04
N PRO A 155 -2.14 0.72 -15.65
CA PRO A 155 -2.00 1.93 -16.44
C PRO A 155 -1.59 3.17 -15.65
N ARG A 156 -1.58 3.11 -14.31
CA ARG A 156 -1.23 4.23 -13.44
C ARG A 156 -0.53 3.75 -12.16
N THR A 157 0.05 4.71 -11.44
CA THR A 157 0.64 4.54 -10.10
C THR A 157 -0.36 4.11 -9.01
N HIS A 158 -1.66 4.12 -9.30
CA HIS A 158 -2.71 3.72 -8.36
C HIS A 158 -2.79 2.18 -8.28
N LEU A 159 -2.07 1.61 -7.32
CA LEU A 159 -2.25 0.22 -6.95
C LEU A 159 -3.44 0.09 -5.99
N LEU A 160 -4.46 -0.63 -6.43
CA LEU A 160 -5.63 -0.92 -5.62
C LEU A 160 -5.40 -2.24 -4.88
N PHE A 161 -4.93 -2.12 -3.64
CA PHE A 161 -4.85 -3.23 -2.71
C PHE A 161 -6.18 -3.39 -1.95
N HIS A 162 -6.50 -4.63 -1.60
CA HIS A 162 -7.67 -4.98 -0.81
C HIS A 162 -7.56 -4.54 0.66
N ASN A 163 -6.34 -4.38 1.17
CA ASN A 163 -6.08 -3.91 2.52
C ASN A 163 -4.69 -3.28 2.64
N THR A 164 -4.42 -2.62 3.78
CA THR A 164 -3.13 -1.97 4.07
C THR A 164 -1.97 -2.92 4.32
N VAL A 165 -2.22 -4.18 4.70
CA VAL A 165 -1.18 -5.19 4.95
C VAL A 165 -0.37 -5.45 3.67
N LEU A 166 -1.02 -5.37 2.51
CA LEU A 166 -0.39 -5.63 1.21
C LEU A 166 0.31 -4.43 0.57
N MET A 167 0.14 -3.24 1.15
CA MET A 167 0.56 -1.99 0.53
C MET A 167 2.06 -1.74 0.63
N ASN A 168 2.76 -2.46 1.50
CA ASN A 168 4.21 -2.37 1.64
C ASN A 168 4.89 -2.70 0.31
N CYS A 169 5.96 -2.00 -0.04
CA CYS A 169 6.65 -2.24 -1.29
C CYS A 169 8.17 -2.21 -1.17
N VAL A 170 8.81 -2.87 -2.13
CA VAL A 170 10.25 -2.89 -2.36
C VAL A 170 10.49 -2.32 -3.75
N THR A 171 11.35 -1.31 -3.84
CA THR A 171 11.80 -0.74 -5.11
C THR A 171 13.17 -1.29 -5.46
N GLY A 172 13.76 -0.86 -6.57
CA GLY A 172 15.16 -1.19 -6.88
C GLY A 172 16.19 -0.63 -5.87
N HIS A 173 15.77 0.26 -4.95
CA HIS A 173 16.65 1.05 -4.09
C HIS A 173 16.32 1.00 -2.59
N GLU A 174 15.03 0.87 -2.24
CA GLU A 174 14.53 1.04 -0.88
C GLU A 174 13.35 0.13 -0.57
N VAL A 175 13.10 -0.08 0.73
CA VAL A 175 11.90 -0.72 1.25
C VAL A 175 11.03 0.34 1.91
N ILE A 176 9.73 0.27 1.64
CA ILE A 176 8.74 1.25 2.07
C ILE A 176 7.58 0.53 2.76
N CYS A 177 7.30 0.94 4.00
CA CYS A 177 6.12 0.54 4.75
C CYS A 177 5.23 1.77 4.94
N PHE A 178 4.07 1.79 4.29
CA PHE A 178 3.17 2.97 4.31
C PHE A 178 2.41 3.13 5.62
N TYR A 179 2.25 2.03 6.37
CA TYR A 179 1.55 2.00 7.65
C TYR A 179 2.37 1.21 8.67
N PRO A 180 3.53 1.75 9.10
CA PRO A 180 4.46 1.02 9.97
C PRO A 180 3.82 0.60 11.29
N GLN A 181 3.07 1.50 11.92
CA GLN A 181 2.38 1.22 13.17
C GLN A 181 1.34 0.10 13.00
N LEU A 182 0.45 0.21 12.00
CA LEU A 182 -0.57 -0.83 11.75
C LEU A 182 0.07 -2.18 11.41
N THR A 183 1.12 -2.17 10.58
CA THR A 183 1.84 -3.39 10.21
C THR A 183 2.49 -4.05 11.43
N ARG A 184 3.11 -3.26 12.31
CA ARG A 184 3.71 -3.74 13.56
C ARG A 184 2.67 -4.32 14.52
N ASP A 185 1.50 -3.69 14.59
CA ASP A 185 0.41 -4.08 15.48
C ASP A 185 -0.44 -5.22 14.90
N TYR A 186 -0.04 -5.78 13.75
CA TYR A 186 -0.79 -6.81 13.03
C TYR A 186 -2.24 -6.37 12.69
N VAL A 187 -2.39 -5.11 12.26
CA VAL A 187 -3.69 -4.54 11.88
C VAL A 187 -3.71 -4.20 10.39
N GLY A 188 -4.75 -4.65 9.70
CA GLY A 188 -5.05 -4.28 8.32
C GLY A 188 -6.31 -3.43 8.24
N LEU A 189 -6.33 -2.39 7.41
CA LEU A 189 -7.56 -1.68 7.07
C LEU A 189 -8.07 -2.17 5.72
N GLN A 190 -9.32 -2.61 5.66
CA GLN A 190 -9.95 -3.08 4.44
C GLN A 190 -10.28 -1.93 3.49
N ASN A 191 -10.11 -2.18 2.19
CA ASN A 191 -10.58 -1.30 1.15
C ASN A 191 -12.06 -1.57 0.83
N LEU A 192 -12.98 -0.72 1.27
CA LEU A 192 -14.42 -0.93 1.03
C LEU A 192 -14.83 -0.83 -0.45
N ARG A 193 -13.97 -0.32 -1.35
CA ARG A 193 -14.26 -0.44 -2.80
C ARG A 193 -14.27 -1.90 -3.24
N SER A 194 -13.37 -2.72 -2.68
CA SER A 194 -13.34 -4.17 -2.92
C SER A 194 -14.52 -4.90 -2.30
N VAL A 195 -15.14 -4.32 -1.27
CA VAL A 195 -16.36 -4.83 -0.65
C VAL A 195 -17.56 -4.61 -1.58
N ARG A 196 -17.71 -3.40 -2.13
CA ARG A 196 -18.86 -3.02 -2.96
C ARG A 196 -18.92 -3.72 -4.32
N SER A 197 -17.80 -4.17 -4.86
CA SER A 197 -17.77 -4.96 -6.10
C SER A 197 -18.34 -6.37 -5.93
N GLY A 198 -18.76 -6.78 -4.73
CA GLY A 198 -19.21 -8.14 -4.46
C GLY A 198 -18.07 -9.16 -4.42
N THR A 199 -16.82 -8.70 -4.61
CA THR A 199 -15.58 -9.46 -4.43
C THR A 199 -15.20 -9.53 -2.94
N HIS A 200 -16.20 -9.65 -2.07
CA HIS A 200 -16.01 -10.13 -0.70
C HIS A 200 -15.64 -11.59 -0.81
N ASP A 201 -14.36 -11.84 -1.09
CA ASP A 201 -13.83 -13.17 -0.92
C ASP A 201 -13.43 -13.30 0.56
N PRO A 202 -14.25 -13.93 1.42
CA PRO A 202 -13.90 -14.13 2.82
C PRO A 202 -12.58 -14.89 2.99
N GLU A 203 -12.11 -15.61 1.95
CA GLU A 203 -10.85 -16.34 1.99
C GLU A 203 -9.65 -15.42 2.21
N TRP A 204 -9.62 -14.21 1.65
CA TRP A 204 -8.47 -13.33 1.86
C TRP A 204 -8.44 -12.76 3.27
N VAL A 205 -9.59 -12.42 3.86
CA VAL A 205 -9.66 -11.96 5.27
C VAL A 205 -9.19 -13.10 6.17
N GLN A 206 -9.75 -14.30 5.98
CA GLN A 206 -9.38 -15.49 6.72
C GLN A 206 -7.89 -15.82 6.59
N ARG A 207 -7.30 -15.62 5.41
CA ARG A 207 -5.86 -15.80 5.19
C ARG A 207 -5.03 -14.90 6.10
N TRP A 208 -5.41 -13.64 6.29
CA TRP A 208 -4.67 -12.71 7.17
C TRP A 208 -4.96 -12.97 8.65
N ASP A 209 -6.19 -13.32 9.00
CA ASP A 209 -6.55 -13.74 10.35
C ASP A 209 -5.71 -14.96 10.80
N CYS A 210 -5.51 -15.95 9.92
CA CYS A 210 -4.65 -17.10 10.18
C CYS A 210 -3.16 -16.74 10.38
N LEU A 211 -2.75 -15.57 9.90
CA LEU A 211 -1.39 -15.02 10.10
C LEU A 211 -1.34 -14.07 11.30
N GLY A 212 -2.42 -13.97 12.08
CA GLY A 212 -2.50 -13.14 13.28
C GLY A 212 -2.87 -11.68 13.01
N TYR A 213 -3.16 -11.30 11.75
CA TYR A 213 -3.60 -9.96 11.44
C TYR A 213 -5.09 -9.79 11.72
N SER A 214 -5.49 -8.71 12.39
CA SER A 214 -6.89 -8.31 12.45
C SER A 214 -7.19 -7.33 11.31
N VAL A 215 -8.14 -7.67 10.44
CA VAL A 215 -8.58 -6.77 9.36
C VAL A 215 -9.81 -5.98 9.81
N ALA A 216 -9.64 -4.69 10.09
CA ALA A 216 -10.74 -3.80 10.40
C ALA A 216 -11.47 -3.37 9.12
N SER A 217 -12.78 -3.54 9.13
CA SER A 217 -13.67 -3.11 8.05
C SER A 217 -13.89 -1.59 8.04
N ASN A 218 -13.72 -0.94 9.19
CA ASN A 218 -13.78 0.50 9.31
C ASN A 218 -12.65 1.07 10.18
N CYS A 219 -12.39 2.33 9.93
CA CYS A 219 -11.36 3.10 10.58
C CYS A 219 -11.66 3.45 12.05
N GLY A 220 -12.93 3.53 12.41
CA GLY A 220 -13.39 4.00 13.72
C GLY A 220 -13.41 2.93 14.81
N GLU A 221 -13.44 1.65 14.45
CA GLU A 221 -13.61 0.56 15.40
C GLU A 221 -12.37 0.27 16.26
N GLN A 222 -11.16 0.67 15.84
CA GLN A 222 -9.96 0.13 16.49
C GLN A 222 -9.10 1.09 17.29
N HIS A 223 -8.93 2.40 17.01
CA HIS A 223 -7.99 3.19 17.83
C HIS A 223 -8.25 4.70 17.90
N GLN A 224 -8.53 5.21 19.11
CA GLN A 224 -8.54 6.65 19.43
C GLN A 224 -7.12 7.24 19.56
N ASP A 225 -6.10 6.42 19.75
CA ASP A 225 -4.73 6.87 20.10
C ASP A 225 -3.79 7.02 18.91
N HIS A 226 -4.23 6.69 17.69
CA HIS A 226 -3.36 6.77 16.53
C HIS A 226 -3.24 8.22 16.04
N VAL A 227 -2.03 8.77 16.09
CA VAL A 227 -1.64 10.11 15.55
C VAL A 227 -2.03 10.29 14.06
N TYR A 228 -2.32 9.18 13.38
CA TYR A 228 -2.83 9.12 12.02
C TYR A 228 -4.28 9.62 11.85
N TRP A 229 -4.99 9.88 12.96
CA TRP A 229 -6.36 10.36 12.97
C TRP A 229 -6.39 11.81 13.45
N SER A 230 -6.39 12.77 12.52
CA SER A 230 -6.79 14.12 12.91
C SER A 230 -8.22 14.06 13.44
N ALA A 231 -8.41 14.49 14.67
CA ALA A 231 -9.61 14.35 15.49
C ALA A 231 -10.84 15.15 15.00
N GLN A 232 -11.19 15.04 13.71
CA GLN A 232 -12.51 15.40 13.21
C GLN A 232 -13.34 14.12 13.00
N PRO A 233 -14.23 13.77 13.94
CA PRO A 233 -15.08 12.58 13.86
C PRO A 233 -16.10 12.61 12.71
N SER A 234 -16.17 13.69 11.93
CA SER A 234 -17.32 13.96 11.09
C SER A 234 -17.37 13.10 9.82
N HIS A 235 -16.26 12.56 9.32
CA HIS A 235 -16.25 11.94 7.97
C HIS A 235 -15.74 10.50 7.90
N GLY A 236 -15.45 9.85 9.03
CA GLY A 236 -14.99 8.46 9.07
C GLY A 236 -13.71 8.19 8.28
N SER A 237 -13.19 9.17 7.53
CA SER A 237 -12.12 8.99 6.58
C SER A 237 -10.77 9.16 7.21
N CYS A 238 -9.88 8.20 6.94
CA CYS A 238 -8.47 8.52 7.02
C CYS A 238 -8.26 9.65 6.01
N HIS A 239 -7.99 10.86 6.49
CA HIS A 239 -7.77 12.05 5.65
C HIS A 239 -6.64 11.86 4.61
N HIS A 240 -5.92 10.75 4.67
CA HIS A 240 -4.92 10.31 3.73
C HIS A 240 -5.41 9.10 2.91
N GLU A 241 -6.50 9.27 2.16
CA GLU A 241 -6.93 8.40 1.03
C GLU A 241 -5.85 8.25 -0.07
N TYR A 242 -4.68 8.81 0.14
CA TYR A 242 -3.55 8.80 -0.77
C TYR A 242 -2.32 8.73 0.12
N ARG A 243 -1.56 7.64 -0.02
CA ARG A 243 -0.18 7.61 0.44
C ARG A 243 0.73 7.83 -0.75
N ASN A 244 1.79 8.56 -0.54
CA ASN A 244 2.90 8.59 -1.48
C ASN A 244 4.14 8.10 -0.73
N THR A 245 5.18 7.82 -1.49
CA THR A 245 6.46 7.41 -0.90
C THR A 245 7.11 8.54 -0.12
N SER A 246 6.82 9.80 -0.43
CA SER A 246 7.31 10.96 0.31
C SER A 246 6.54 11.25 1.61
N ASP A 247 5.56 10.42 1.98
CA ASP A 247 4.74 10.64 3.16
C ASP A 247 5.59 10.46 4.43
N ALA A 248 5.66 11.52 5.24
CA ALA A 248 6.45 11.56 6.46
C ALA A 248 6.05 10.49 7.49
N LEU A 249 4.86 9.92 7.36
CA LEU A 249 4.36 8.88 8.24
C LEU A 249 4.68 7.46 7.76
N SER A 250 5.33 7.31 6.60
CA SER A 250 5.82 6.04 6.09
C SER A 250 7.20 5.72 6.67
N ALA A 251 7.47 4.44 6.89
CA ALA A 251 8.83 3.98 7.18
C ALA A 251 9.57 3.66 5.88
N ARG A 252 10.75 4.27 5.70
CA ARG A 252 11.59 4.09 4.51
C ARG A 252 13.02 3.83 4.91
N VAL A 253 13.63 2.82 4.30
CA VAL A 253 15.05 2.55 4.45
C VAL A 253 15.62 2.17 3.08
N ALA A 254 16.57 2.96 2.60
CA ALA A 254 17.34 2.63 1.42
C ALA A 254 18.29 1.46 1.72
N PHE A 255 18.38 0.50 0.81
CA PHE A 255 19.34 -0.61 0.89
C PHE A 255 20.39 -0.52 -0.23
N THR A 256 20.51 0.64 -0.87
CA THR A 256 21.56 0.99 -1.85
C THR A 256 22.34 2.20 -1.35
N TYR A 257 23.67 2.16 -1.45
CA TYR A 257 24.54 3.21 -0.88
C TYR A 257 24.53 4.49 -1.73
N ASP A 258 24.35 4.34 -3.05
CA ASP A 258 24.54 5.44 -4.00
C ASP A 258 23.24 6.02 -4.56
N ALA A 259 22.09 5.49 -4.14
CA ALA A 259 20.82 5.98 -4.64
C ALA A 259 20.32 7.12 -3.73
N PRO A 260 20.27 8.37 -4.20
CA PRO A 260 19.46 9.36 -3.51
C PRO A 260 18.03 8.82 -3.43
N ILE A 261 17.39 9.01 -2.28
CA ILE A 261 15.97 8.75 -2.10
C ILE A 261 15.24 9.72 -3.05
N SER A 262 15.00 9.30 -4.29
CA SER A 262 14.39 10.11 -5.32
C SER A 262 12.87 10.03 -5.16
N ASP A 263 12.28 11.11 -4.67
CA ASP A 263 10.83 11.24 -4.50
C ASP A 263 10.05 11.08 -5.81
N ASP A 264 10.68 11.31 -6.97
CA ASP A 264 10.03 11.26 -8.28
C ASP A 264 10.00 9.87 -8.92
N SER A 265 10.78 8.91 -8.41
CA SER A 265 10.97 7.61 -9.08
C SER A 265 9.97 6.53 -8.67
N VAL A 266 9.31 6.69 -7.51
CA VAL A 266 8.39 5.66 -7.03
C VAL A 266 6.96 6.04 -7.39
N PRO A 267 6.20 5.17 -8.06
CA PRO A 267 4.80 5.43 -8.37
C PRO A 267 4.05 5.85 -7.09
N VAL A 268 3.38 7.00 -7.13
CA VAL A 268 2.46 7.45 -6.08
C VAL A 268 1.39 6.38 -5.86
N LEU A 269 1.56 5.56 -4.82
CA LEU A 269 0.63 4.50 -4.43
C LEU A 269 -0.60 5.07 -3.77
N CYS A 270 -1.49 5.59 -4.59
CA CYS A 270 -2.79 6.04 -4.13
C CYS A 270 -3.68 4.88 -3.71
N TRP A 271 -4.23 4.98 -2.50
CA TRP A 271 -5.20 4.04 -1.97
C TRP A 271 -6.38 4.76 -1.34
N ARG A 272 -7.54 4.65 -1.98
CA ARG A 272 -8.77 5.20 -1.41
C ARG A 272 -9.43 4.17 -0.51
N LEU A 273 -9.42 4.40 0.82
CA LEU A 273 -10.36 3.69 1.69
C LEU A 273 -11.76 4.19 1.34
N GLY A 274 -12.56 3.36 0.68
CA GLY A 274 -13.97 3.69 0.49
C GLY A 274 -14.63 3.74 1.86
N PHE A 275 -15.49 4.71 2.13
CA PHE A 275 -16.35 4.70 3.32
C PHE A 275 -17.77 4.37 2.94
N ASP A 276 -18.44 3.61 3.79
CA ASP A 276 -19.87 3.42 3.67
C ASP A 276 -20.62 4.59 4.29
N LEU A 277 -21.05 5.53 3.44
CA LEU A 277 -21.90 6.64 3.84
C LEU A 277 -23.36 6.19 4.08
N GLN A 278 -23.72 4.92 3.89
CA GLN A 278 -25.11 4.47 4.01
C GLN A 278 -25.67 4.50 5.46
N GLY A 279 -24.83 4.72 6.48
CA GLY A 279 -25.28 5.05 7.83
C GLY A 279 -25.69 6.53 8.04
N TYR A 280 -25.25 7.42 7.14
CA TYR A 280 -25.64 8.83 7.17
C TYR A 280 -26.72 9.07 6.11
N ASN A 281 -27.97 8.76 6.47
CA ASN A 281 -29.10 9.48 5.91
C ASN A 281 -28.96 10.94 6.34
N VAL A 282 -28.17 11.72 5.60
CA VAL A 282 -28.34 13.18 5.60
C VAL A 282 -29.61 13.42 4.82
N THR A 283 -30.75 13.19 5.47
CA THR A 283 -32.01 13.74 5.05
C THR A 283 -31.87 15.24 5.26
N LEU A 284 -31.42 15.97 4.24
CA LEU A 284 -31.63 17.41 4.17
C LEU A 284 -33.15 17.60 4.08
N GLN A 285 -33.82 17.62 5.23
CA GLN A 285 -35.22 18.00 5.30
C GLN A 285 -35.34 19.42 4.74
N ASN A 286 -35.94 19.52 3.55
CA ASN A 286 -36.42 20.73 2.89
C ASN A 286 -35.38 21.64 2.21
N SER A 287 -34.52 21.10 1.35
CA SER A 287 -33.84 21.91 0.30
C SER A 287 -33.58 21.10 -0.98
N PRO A 288 -33.58 21.75 -2.16
CA PRO A 288 -33.38 21.07 -3.44
C PRO A 288 -32.05 20.31 -3.44
N ALA A 289 -32.08 19.06 -3.90
CA ALA A 289 -30.99 18.11 -3.81
C ALA A 289 -29.70 18.64 -4.45
N VAL A 290 -28.65 18.82 -3.66
CA VAL A 290 -27.30 19.11 -4.14
C VAL A 290 -26.54 17.79 -4.20
N PHE A 291 -26.22 17.34 -5.41
CA PHE A 291 -25.40 16.15 -5.63
C PHE A 291 -23.93 16.56 -5.80
N LEU A 292 -23.08 16.16 -4.85
CA LEU A 292 -21.63 16.34 -4.93
C LEU A 292 -21.01 15.15 -5.67
N PHE A 293 -20.43 15.41 -6.85
CA PHE A 293 -19.68 14.40 -7.61
C PHE A 293 -18.18 14.70 -7.54
N THR A 294 -17.38 13.68 -7.23
CA THR A 294 -15.92 13.74 -7.40
C THR A 294 -15.55 13.39 -8.84
N ALA A 295 -14.61 14.14 -9.42
CA ALA A 295 -14.44 14.44 -10.85
C ALA A 295 -14.25 13.28 -11.87
N ASP A 296 -14.33 12.00 -11.48
CA ASP A 296 -14.02 10.89 -12.41
C ASP A 296 -15.24 10.32 -13.18
N TRP A 297 -16.43 10.91 -13.02
CA TRP A 297 -17.68 10.39 -13.62
C TRP A 297 -18.51 11.40 -14.43
N SER A 298 -17.96 12.56 -14.81
CA SER A 298 -18.72 13.51 -15.64
C SER A 298 -18.69 13.14 -17.13
N SER A 299 -19.40 12.08 -17.52
CA SER A 299 -19.82 11.97 -18.92
C SER A 299 -20.71 13.18 -19.26
N GLU A 300 -20.61 13.72 -20.47
CA GLU A 300 -21.45 14.84 -20.93
C GLU A 300 -22.96 14.53 -20.79
N ARG A 301 -23.32 13.25 -20.83
CA ARG A 301 -24.67 12.78 -20.58
C ARG A 301 -25.13 13.07 -19.14
N MET A 302 -24.32 12.75 -18.14
CA MET A 302 -24.64 13.01 -16.73
C MET A 302 -24.70 14.50 -16.40
N LYS A 303 -23.84 15.32 -17.02
CA LYS A 303 -23.92 16.79 -16.86
C LYS A 303 -25.26 17.33 -17.38
N ARG A 304 -25.75 16.82 -18.50
CA ARG A 304 -27.05 17.21 -19.08
C ARG A 304 -28.23 16.74 -18.24
N GLU A 305 -28.18 15.52 -17.70
CA GLU A 305 -29.21 14.98 -16.82
C GLU A 305 -29.27 15.78 -15.50
N ALA A 306 -28.12 16.07 -14.88
CA ALA A 306 -28.06 16.91 -13.67
C ALA A 306 -28.57 18.35 -13.91
N ALA A 307 -28.24 18.96 -15.06
CA ALA A 307 -28.75 20.27 -15.43
C ALA A 307 -30.27 20.29 -15.69
N ARG A 308 -30.82 19.19 -16.23
CA ARG A 308 -32.27 19.03 -16.46
C ARG A 308 -33.07 19.02 -15.16
N ASP A 309 -32.47 18.50 -14.09
CA ASP A 309 -33.12 18.32 -12.79
C ASP A 309 -32.76 19.43 -11.78
N GLY A 310 -32.09 20.51 -12.24
CA GLY A 310 -31.76 21.68 -11.42
C GLY A 310 -30.60 21.47 -10.43
N ALA A 311 -29.78 20.43 -10.60
CA ALA A 311 -28.67 20.13 -9.72
C ALA A 311 -27.43 21.00 -10.06
N VAL A 312 -26.77 21.52 -9.02
CA VAL A 312 -25.49 22.24 -9.15
C VAL A 312 -24.34 21.25 -9.01
N ILE A 313 -23.53 21.11 -10.07
CA ILE A 313 -22.34 20.26 -10.05
C ILE A 313 -21.18 21.05 -9.45
N TRP A 314 -20.69 20.61 -8.29
CA TRP A 314 -19.49 21.17 -7.67
C TRP A 314 -18.26 20.34 -8.03
N ASN A 315 -17.24 20.99 -8.60
CA ASN A 315 -15.93 20.40 -8.84
C ASN A 315 -14.97 20.83 -7.73
N THR A 316 -14.57 19.89 -6.89
CA THR A 316 -13.65 20.11 -5.76
C THR A 316 -12.26 20.56 -6.19
N TYR A 317 -11.85 20.35 -7.44
CA TYR A 317 -10.53 20.76 -7.94
C TYR A 317 -10.43 22.26 -8.30
N THR A 318 -11.55 22.93 -8.57
CA THR A 318 -11.56 24.34 -9.04
C THR A 318 -12.05 25.34 -8.00
N ALA A 319 -12.54 24.88 -6.85
CA ALA A 319 -13.12 25.73 -5.81
C ALA A 319 -12.17 26.81 -5.26
N PRO A 320 -10.86 26.57 -5.06
CA PRO A 320 -9.94 27.63 -4.60
C PRO A 320 -9.61 28.68 -5.67
N LEU A 321 -9.77 28.35 -6.96
CA LEU A 321 -9.39 29.22 -8.09
C LEU A 321 -10.50 30.18 -8.55
N LEU A 322 -11.74 29.98 -8.07
CA LEU A 322 -12.91 30.75 -8.51
C LEU A 322 -13.60 31.53 -7.38
N ALA A 323 -13.09 31.46 -6.15
CA ALA A 323 -13.69 32.09 -4.97
C ALA A 323 -13.88 33.62 -5.15
N ASP A 324 -12.97 34.29 -5.86
CA ASP A 324 -12.99 35.75 -6.03
C ASP A 324 -13.87 36.22 -7.19
N LYS A 325 -14.41 35.30 -8.01
CA LYS A 325 -15.15 35.62 -9.24
C LYS A 325 -16.63 35.24 -9.21
N LEU A 326 -17.10 34.65 -8.11
CA LEU A 326 -18.48 34.23 -7.95
C LEU A 326 -19.19 35.11 -6.92
N THR A 327 -20.07 35.99 -7.40
CA THR A 327 -21.02 36.69 -6.54
C THR A 327 -22.13 35.70 -6.15
N ILE A 328 -21.95 35.01 -5.03
CA ILE A 328 -22.96 34.10 -4.47
C ILE A 328 -24.01 34.94 -3.73
N ASP A 329 -25.30 34.68 -3.96
CA ASP A 329 -26.39 35.31 -3.21
C ASP A 329 -26.20 35.04 -1.70
N PRO A 330 -25.99 36.09 -0.87
CA PRO A 330 -25.72 35.94 0.56
C PRO A 330 -26.83 35.21 1.33
N ARG A 331 -28.05 35.14 0.78
CA ARG A 331 -29.19 34.47 1.41
C ARG A 331 -29.11 32.95 1.30
N LEU A 332 -28.45 32.42 0.27
CA LEU A 332 -28.24 30.98 0.09
C LEU A 332 -27.10 30.48 0.99
N TRP A 333 -26.06 31.30 1.19
CA TRP A 333 -24.93 30.94 2.04
C TRP A 333 -25.32 30.68 3.50
N LYS A 334 -26.18 31.53 4.08
CA LYS A 334 -26.67 31.39 5.47
C LYS A 334 -27.62 30.21 5.72
N ARG A 335 -28.13 29.55 4.66
CA ARG A 335 -29.06 28.43 4.78
C ARG A 335 -28.38 27.06 4.65
N CYS A 336 -27.29 26.99 3.90
CA CYS A 336 -26.55 25.75 3.69
C CYS A 336 -25.47 25.50 4.74
N PHE A 337 -25.02 26.56 5.44
CA PHE A 337 -24.01 26.48 6.49
C PHE A 337 -24.39 27.43 7.64
N PRO A 338 -24.90 26.93 8.79
CA PRO A 338 -25.09 27.74 10.00
C PRO A 338 -23.76 28.16 10.64
#